data_AF-A0A9D0H121-F1
#
_entry.id   AF-A0A9D0H121-F1
#
_cell.length_a   1.000
_cell.length_b   1.000
_cell.length_c   1.000
_cell.angle_alpha   90.00
_cell.angle_beta   90.00
_cell.angle_gamma   90.00
#
_symmetry.space_group_name_H-M   'P 1'
#
loop_
_entity.id
_entity.type
_entity.pdbx_description
1 polymer ?
#
loop_
_entity_poly.entity_id
_entity_poly.type
_entity_poly.pdbx_seq_one_letter_code
_entity_poly.pdbx_strand_id
1 'polypeptide(L)'
;GAVDVVIIDSVAALVPKAELEGDIEDSNVGLHARLMSKAMRVLKGAVNKSNTALVLINQIREKVGVMYGNPETTTGGRAIKFFADMRLEVRKKDIKDSGEKVGSRVRVKVVKNKLAPPFKEAEFDVIYGEGISKEGEILDLGEELGIIKKSGSWYSYGDQKIGQGREKAREFLKQNPEIMGEIEQKIREAIKGGSE
;
A
#
# COMPACT_ATOMS: atom_id res chain seq x y z
N GLY A 1 -24.13 -6.04 -2.43
CA GLY A 1 -24.72 -4.93 -3.20
C GLY A 1 -24.41 -5.11 -4.67
N ALA A 2 -24.71 -4.14 -5.54
CA ALA A 2 -24.31 -4.21 -6.95
C ALA A 2 -22.82 -3.86 -7.20
N VAL A 3 -22.13 -3.33 -6.18
CA VAL A 3 -20.73 -2.90 -6.23
C VAL A 3 -20.00 -3.42 -5.00
N ASP A 4 -18.87 -4.10 -5.22
CA ASP A 4 -18.04 -4.68 -4.15
C ASP A 4 -16.95 -3.73 -3.67
N VAL A 5 -16.41 -2.88 -4.53
CA VAL A 5 -15.33 -1.93 -4.20
C VAL A 5 -15.58 -0.57 -4.86
N VAL A 6 -15.38 0.51 -4.09
CA VAL A 6 -15.37 1.90 -4.57
C VAL A 6 -14.05 2.55 -4.18
N ILE A 7 -13.37 3.16 -5.15
CA ILE A 7 -12.12 3.91 -4.92
C ILE A 7 -12.39 5.38 -5.20
N ILE A 8 -12.03 6.26 -4.26
CA ILE A 8 -12.05 7.72 -4.45
C ILE A 8 -10.61 8.22 -4.57
N ASP A 9 -10.21 8.62 -5.77
CA ASP A 9 -8.92 9.24 -6.07
C ASP A 9 -9.13 10.72 -6.49
N SER A 10 -8.88 11.70 -5.62
CA SER A 10 -8.43 11.61 -4.23
C SER A 10 -9.31 12.45 -3.31
N VAL A 11 -9.23 12.19 -2.00
CA VAL A 11 -9.88 13.02 -0.97
C VAL A 11 -9.52 14.49 -1.11
N ALA A 12 -8.27 14.79 -1.50
CA ALA A 12 -7.82 16.17 -1.64
C ALA A 12 -8.59 16.93 -2.75
N ALA A 13 -9.15 16.22 -3.74
CA ALA A 13 -9.94 16.78 -4.82
C ALA A 13 -11.44 16.91 -4.50
N LEU A 14 -11.89 16.47 -3.31
CA LEU A 14 -13.28 16.62 -2.87
C LEU A 14 -13.54 18.05 -2.38
N VAL A 15 -13.62 18.98 -3.33
CA VAL A 15 -13.83 20.41 -3.05
C VAL A 15 -15.31 20.66 -2.69
N PRO A 16 -15.61 21.29 -1.55
CA PRO A 16 -16.96 21.70 -1.20
C PRO A 16 -17.56 22.64 -2.26
N LYS A 17 -18.86 22.48 -2.54
CA LYS A 17 -19.57 23.33 -3.52
C LYS A 17 -19.38 24.84 -3.27
N ALA A 18 -19.46 25.28 -2.01
CA ALA A 18 -19.28 26.70 -1.67
C ALA A 18 -17.84 27.21 -1.89
N GLU A 19 -16.84 26.33 -1.92
CA GLU A 19 -15.46 26.71 -2.28
C GLU A 19 -15.27 26.78 -3.81
N LEU A 20 -16.04 26.00 -4.58
CA LEU A 20 -16.06 26.07 -6.05
C LEU A 20 -16.80 27.31 -6.57
N GLU A 21 -17.82 27.77 -5.86
CA GLU A 21 -18.66 28.92 -6.24
C GLU A 21 -18.17 30.25 -5.65
N GLY A 22 -17.27 30.21 -4.67
CA GLY A 22 -16.70 31.40 -4.02
C GLY A 22 -15.44 31.92 -4.72
N ASP A 23 -14.97 33.08 -4.28
CA ASP A 23 -13.73 33.67 -4.77
C ASP A 23 -12.51 33.03 -4.09
N ILE A 24 -11.34 33.09 -4.74
CA ILE A 24 -10.08 32.53 -4.19
C ILE A 24 -9.72 33.18 -2.84
N GLU A 25 -10.14 34.41 -2.61
CA GLU A 25 -9.89 35.18 -1.38
C GLU A 25 -10.84 34.80 -0.22
N ASP A 26 -11.89 34.03 -0.49
CA ASP A 26 -12.87 33.67 0.54
C ASP A 26 -12.29 32.70 1.58
N SER A 27 -12.44 33.09 2.85
CA SER A 27 -11.97 32.28 3.98
C SER A 27 -12.87 31.07 4.23
N ASN A 28 -12.54 29.95 3.61
CA ASN A 28 -13.27 28.67 3.72
C ASN A 28 -12.72 27.74 4.81
N VAL A 29 -12.26 28.30 5.93
CA VAL A 29 -11.57 27.53 6.97
C VAL A 29 -12.44 26.39 7.51
N GLY A 30 -11.92 25.16 7.38
CA GLY A 30 -12.53 23.95 7.92
C GLY A 30 -13.73 23.41 7.14
N LEU A 31 -14.13 24.03 6.02
CA LEU A 31 -15.27 23.59 5.22
C LEU A 31 -15.10 22.14 4.72
N HIS A 32 -13.93 21.83 4.16
CA HIS A 32 -13.55 20.50 3.72
C HIS A 32 -13.63 19.48 4.88
N ALA A 33 -13.10 19.81 6.07
CA ALA A 33 -13.16 18.92 7.23
C ALA A 33 -14.59 18.63 7.72
N ARG A 34 -15.48 19.64 7.66
CA ARG A 34 -16.91 19.48 7.99
C ARG A 34 -17.61 18.60 6.97
N LEU A 35 -17.36 18.82 5.67
CA LEU A 35 -17.89 17.99 4.58
C LEU A 35 -17.53 16.53 4.82
N MET A 36 -16.24 16.22 5.02
CA MET A 36 -15.78 14.86 5.24
C MET A 36 -16.35 14.23 6.51
N SER A 37 -16.52 15.00 7.58
CA SER A 37 -17.14 14.50 8.82
C SER A 37 -18.59 14.07 8.60
N LYS A 38 -19.36 14.84 7.83
CA LYS A 38 -20.74 14.49 7.45
C LYS A 38 -20.76 13.30 6.49
N ALA A 39 -19.93 13.33 5.44
CA ALA A 39 -19.85 12.29 4.43
C ALA A 39 -19.48 10.92 5.04
N MET A 40 -18.43 10.86 5.88
CA MET A 40 -17.98 9.61 6.51
C MET A 40 -19.04 8.99 7.42
N ARG A 41 -19.86 9.81 8.10
CA ARG A 41 -20.96 9.31 8.94
C ARG A 41 -22.02 8.58 8.12
N VAL A 42 -22.38 9.11 6.96
CA VAL A 42 -23.36 8.50 6.05
C VAL A 42 -22.75 7.30 5.33
N LEU A 43 -21.55 7.47 4.76
CA LEU A 43 -20.89 6.44 3.96
C LEU A 43 -20.58 5.20 4.79
N LYS A 44 -20.12 5.32 6.05
CA LYS A 44 -19.87 4.15 6.90
C LYS A 44 -21.11 3.27 7.08
N GLY A 45 -22.29 3.88 7.25
CA GLY A 45 -23.53 3.14 7.36
C GLY A 45 -23.91 2.44 6.05
N ALA A 46 -23.74 3.14 4.92
CA ALA A 46 -24.05 2.61 3.60
C ALA A 46 -23.14 1.42 3.22
N VAL A 47 -21.82 1.59 3.32
CA VAL A 47 -20.83 0.57 2.94
C VAL A 47 -20.95 -0.71 3.76
N ASN A 48 -21.27 -0.57 5.06
CA ASN A 48 -21.48 -1.71 5.94
C ASN A 48 -22.76 -2.49 5.59
N LYS A 49 -23.83 -1.80 5.18
CA LYS A 49 -25.08 -2.45 4.74
C LYS A 49 -24.94 -3.11 3.37
N SER A 50 -24.17 -2.50 2.46
CA SER A 50 -24.00 -3.00 1.09
C SER A 50 -22.91 -4.07 0.96
N ASN A 51 -22.12 -4.28 2.02
CA ASN A 51 -20.89 -5.08 2.03
C ASN A 51 -19.90 -4.63 0.95
N THR A 52 -19.69 -3.32 0.85
CA THR A 52 -18.81 -2.70 -0.16
C THR A 52 -17.56 -2.16 0.52
N ALA A 53 -16.38 -2.41 -0.03
CA ALA A 53 -15.15 -1.79 0.43
C ALA A 53 -15.03 -0.36 -0.14
N LEU A 54 -14.79 0.63 0.72
CA LEU A 54 -14.52 2.01 0.31
C LEU A 54 -13.05 2.34 0.55
N VAL A 55 -12.32 2.60 -0.53
CA VAL A 55 -10.91 3.00 -0.51
C VAL A 55 -10.81 4.49 -0.81
N LEU A 56 -10.15 5.23 0.08
CA LEU A 56 -9.92 6.66 -0.07
C LEU A 56 -8.43 6.91 -0.27
N ILE A 57 -8.04 7.40 -1.45
CA ILE A 57 -6.68 7.84 -1.71
C ILE A 57 -6.55 9.26 -1.17
N ASN A 58 -5.49 9.50 -0.39
CA ASN A 58 -5.27 10.81 0.23
C ASN A 58 -3.80 11.20 0.13
N GLN A 59 -3.56 12.50 0.18
CA GLN A 59 -2.24 13.09 0.03
C GLN A 59 -1.72 13.53 1.40
N ILE A 60 -0.40 13.48 1.54
CA ILE A 60 0.28 14.06 2.68
C ILE A 60 0.49 15.55 2.43
N ARG A 61 0.32 16.33 3.48
CA ARG A 61 0.61 17.75 3.57
C ARG A 61 1.41 17.99 4.83
N GLU A 62 2.16 19.08 4.87
CA GLU A 62 2.84 19.52 6.09
C GLU A 62 1.98 20.58 6.79
N LYS A 63 1.86 20.46 8.11
CA LYS A 63 1.19 21.47 8.91
C LYS A 63 2.20 22.58 9.26
N VAL A 64 1.98 23.77 8.70
CA VAL A 64 2.76 24.96 9.01
C VAL A 64 2.71 25.26 10.52
N GLY A 65 3.86 25.58 11.11
CA GLY A 65 3.97 26.00 12.52
C GLY A 65 4.18 24.87 13.54
N VAL A 66 4.39 23.62 13.12
CA VAL A 66 4.79 22.53 14.02
C VAL A 66 6.32 22.55 14.18
N MET A 67 6.82 22.95 15.35
CA MET A 67 8.26 22.97 15.67
C MET A 67 8.77 21.66 16.28
N TYR A 68 7.88 20.78 16.77
CA TYR A 68 8.23 19.51 17.41
C TYR A 68 7.22 18.42 17.04
N GLY A 69 7.72 17.20 16.76
CA GLY A 69 6.91 16.05 16.34
C GLY A 69 6.78 15.91 14.82
N ASN A 70 5.91 14.97 14.37
CA ASN A 70 5.68 14.74 12.95
C ASN A 70 4.77 15.86 12.36
N PRO A 71 5.26 16.68 11.40
CA PRO A 71 4.46 17.74 10.78
C PRO A 71 3.46 17.21 9.74
N GLU A 72 3.55 15.93 9.36
CA GLU A 72 2.69 15.33 8.34
C GLU A 72 1.22 15.25 8.80
N THR A 73 0.34 15.72 7.91
CA THR A 73 -1.10 15.63 8.04
C THR A 73 -1.72 15.19 6.71
N THR A 74 -3.01 14.87 6.74
CA THR A 74 -3.78 14.45 5.56
C THR A 74 -4.95 15.38 5.34
N THR A 75 -5.35 15.60 4.09
CA THR A 75 -6.50 16.43 3.73
C THR A 75 -7.82 15.83 4.22
N GLY A 76 -8.86 16.64 4.38
CA GLY A 76 -10.19 16.19 4.81
C GLY A 76 -10.40 16.12 6.32
N GLY A 77 -9.48 16.67 7.12
CA GLY A 77 -9.59 16.74 8.57
C GLY A 77 -9.41 15.39 9.28
N ARG A 78 -9.95 15.26 10.50
CA ARG A 78 -9.70 14.09 11.37
C ARG A 78 -10.71 12.95 11.16
N ALA A 79 -11.86 13.19 10.54
CA ALA A 79 -12.94 12.21 10.43
C ALA A 79 -12.48 10.89 9.82
N ILE A 80 -11.78 10.94 8.68
CA ILE A 80 -11.26 9.76 7.99
C ILE A 80 -10.40 8.91 8.92
N LYS A 81 -9.55 9.54 9.75
CA LYS A 81 -8.68 8.83 10.71
C LYS A 81 -9.48 8.00 11.71
N PHE A 82 -10.66 8.44 12.12
CA PHE A 82 -11.51 7.73 13.08
C PHE A 82 -12.43 6.70 12.41
N PHE A 83 -13.02 7.06 11.27
CA PHE A 83 -13.98 6.22 10.56
C PHE A 83 -13.32 5.04 9.85
N ALA A 84 -12.13 5.22 9.25
CA ALA A 84 -11.43 4.15 8.53
C ALA A 84 -11.11 2.96 9.44
N ASP A 85 -11.37 1.75 8.97
CA ASP A 85 -11.05 0.51 9.71
C ASP A 85 -9.58 0.11 9.53
N MET A 86 -9.02 0.39 8.36
CA MET A 86 -7.59 0.30 8.09
C MET A 86 -7.04 1.61 7.53
N ARG A 87 -5.79 1.93 7.85
CA ARG A 87 -5.04 3.03 7.23
C ARG A 87 -3.68 2.53 6.80
N LEU A 88 -3.39 2.74 5.54
CA LEU A 88 -2.14 2.37 4.90
C LEU A 88 -1.35 3.64 4.59
N GLU A 89 -0.13 3.69 5.07
CA GLU A 89 0.83 4.73 4.71
C GLU A 89 1.77 4.17 3.66
N VAL A 90 1.74 4.75 2.46
CA VAL A 90 2.52 4.30 1.32
C VAL A 90 3.69 5.25 1.11
N ARG A 91 4.91 4.71 1.01
CA ARG A 91 6.12 5.42 0.62
C ARG A 91 6.76 4.68 -0.55
N LYS A 92 7.35 5.42 -1.49
CA LYS A 92 8.02 4.84 -2.65
C LYS A 92 9.45 5.35 -2.78
N LYS A 93 10.33 4.50 -3.29
CA LYS A 93 11.70 4.81 -3.67
C LYS A 93 11.94 4.31 -5.09
N ASP A 94 12.51 5.14 -5.95
CA ASP A 94 12.75 4.76 -7.34
C ASP A 94 13.72 3.57 -7.43
N ILE A 95 13.39 2.60 -8.29
CA ILE A 95 14.30 1.55 -8.73
C ILE A 95 14.91 2.03 -10.03
N LYS A 96 16.24 2.04 -10.08
CA LYS A 96 16.99 2.43 -11.27
C LYS A 96 17.78 1.25 -11.80
N ASP A 97 17.74 1.07 -13.11
CA ASP A 97 18.63 0.19 -13.84
C ASP A 97 19.38 1.02 -14.88
N SER A 98 20.71 0.93 -14.87
CA SER A 98 21.59 1.65 -15.81
C SER A 98 21.33 3.16 -15.92
N GLY A 99 20.80 3.77 -14.85
CA GLY A 99 20.46 5.21 -14.78
C GLY A 99 18.99 5.53 -15.07
N GLU A 100 18.24 4.62 -15.69
CA GLU A 100 16.82 4.79 -16.01
C GLU A 100 15.92 4.31 -14.88
N LYS A 101 14.80 5.00 -14.65
CA LYS A 101 13.80 4.58 -13.65
C LYS A 101 12.92 3.49 -14.23
N VAL A 102 13.13 2.25 -13.77
CA VAL A 102 12.40 1.06 -14.25
C VAL A 102 11.22 0.67 -13.35
N GLY A 103 11.15 1.23 -12.15
CA GLY A 103 10.06 0.96 -11.21
C GLY A 103 10.18 1.72 -9.89
N SER A 104 9.45 1.27 -8.89
CA SER A 104 9.44 1.80 -7.54
C SER A 104 9.43 0.68 -6.51
N ARG A 105 10.35 0.69 -5.55
CA ARG A 105 10.22 -0.09 -4.31
C ARG A 105 9.26 0.64 -3.41
N VAL A 106 8.14 0.00 -3.11
CA VAL A 106 7.05 0.54 -2.31
C VAL A 106 7.07 -0.10 -0.94
N ARG A 107 7.05 0.73 0.10
CA ARG A 107 6.84 0.32 1.49
C ARG A 107 5.45 0.77 1.92
N VAL A 108 4.65 -0.16 2.42
CA VAL A 108 3.31 0.10 2.95
C VAL A 108 3.30 -0.22 4.44
N LYS A 109 3.00 0.77 5.27
CA LYS A 109 2.85 0.62 6.72
C LYS A 109 1.39 0.66 7.12
N VAL A 110 0.95 -0.32 7.90
CA VAL A 110 -0.42 -0.36 8.44
C VAL A 110 -0.50 0.49 9.70
N VAL A 111 -0.72 1.80 9.57
CA VAL A 111 -0.74 2.74 10.71
C VAL A 111 -2.02 2.68 11.55
N LYS A 112 -3.06 2.01 11.05
CA LYS A 112 -4.29 1.68 11.80
C LYS A 112 -4.85 0.38 11.26
N ASN A 113 -5.27 -0.51 12.15
CA ASN A 113 -5.97 -1.74 11.82
C ASN A 113 -6.96 -2.08 12.93
N LYS A 114 -8.22 -2.35 12.59
CA LYS A 114 -9.25 -2.81 13.54
C LYS A 114 -9.55 -4.31 13.45
N LEU A 115 -8.96 -5.01 12.48
CA LEU A 115 -9.24 -6.41 12.19
C LEU A 115 -8.10 -7.34 12.63
N ALA A 116 -6.88 -6.81 12.71
CA ALA A 116 -5.68 -7.53 13.12
C ALA A 116 -4.67 -6.56 13.78
N PRO A 117 -3.55 -7.04 14.35
CA PRO A 117 -2.52 -6.18 14.92
C PRO A 117 -2.02 -5.11 13.94
N PRO A 118 -1.98 -3.83 14.33
CA PRO A 118 -1.47 -2.74 13.48
C PRO A 118 0.07 -2.72 13.46
N PHE A 119 0.62 -1.78 12.69
CA PHE A 119 2.04 -1.43 12.57
C PHE A 119 2.95 -2.44 11.88
N LYS A 120 2.38 -3.48 11.28
CA LYS A 120 3.08 -4.31 10.30
C LYS A 120 3.40 -3.50 9.03
N GLU A 121 4.48 -3.87 8.38
CA GLU A 121 4.97 -3.26 7.14
C GLU A 121 5.04 -4.33 6.05
N ALA A 122 4.81 -3.93 4.81
CA ALA A 122 5.02 -4.75 3.62
C ALA A 122 5.90 -3.97 2.64
N GLU A 123 6.86 -4.66 2.02
CA GLU A 123 7.71 -4.10 0.98
C GLU A 123 7.61 -4.93 -0.29
N PHE A 124 7.48 -4.24 -1.43
CA PHE A 124 7.37 -4.87 -2.73
C PHE A 124 7.79 -3.93 -3.84
N ASP A 125 8.04 -4.48 -5.02
CA ASP A 125 8.38 -3.70 -6.20
C ASP A 125 7.15 -3.48 -7.07
N VAL A 126 7.02 -2.27 -7.58
CA VAL A 126 6.10 -1.92 -8.66
C VAL A 126 6.94 -1.60 -9.89
N ILE A 127 6.93 -2.49 -10.87
CA ILE A 127 7.65 -2.34 -12.14
C ILE A 127 6.75 -1.59 -13.12
N TYR A 128 7.28 -0.58 -13.81
CA TYR A 128 6.49 0.21 -14.73
C TYR A 128 6.03 -0.62 -15.92
N GLY A 129 4.74 -0.53 -16.27
CA GLY A 129 4.12 -1.35 -17.32
C GLY A 129 3.70 -2.75 -16.88
N GLU A 130 4.20 -3.26 -15.75
CA GLU A 130 3.86 -4.60 -15.24
C GLU A 130 3.01 -4.57 -13.96
N GLY A 131 3.17 -3.54 -13.12
CA GLY A 131 2.47 -3.44 -11.82
C GLY A 131 3.28 -4.05 -10.67
N ILE A 132 2.59 -4.54 -9.64
CA ILE A 132 3.23 -5.16 -8.47
C ILE A 132 3.89 -6.46 -8.91
N SER A 133 5.19 -6.61 -8.68
CA SER A 133 5.93 -7.83 -9.03
C SER A 133 5.76 -8.88 -7.93
N LYS A 134 4.86 -9.82 -8.18
CA LYS A 134 4.60 -10.97 -7.31
C LYS A 134 5.83 -11.88 -7.20
N GLU A 135 6.57 -12.04 -8.28
CA GLU A 135 7.79 -12.85 -8.34
C GLU A 135 8.88 -12.26 -7.45
N GLY A 136 9.00 -10.93 -7.43
CA GLY A 136 9.91 -10.21 -6.55
C GLY A 136 9.56 -10.39 -5.07
N GLU A 137 8.27 -10.33 -4.73
CA GLU A 137 7.79 -10.60 -3.36
C GLU A 137 8.08 -12.03 -2.92
N ILE A 138 7.78 -13.02 -3.78
CA ILE A 138 8.03 -14.44 -3.49
C ILE A 138 9.52 -14.70 -3.31
N LEU A 139 10.37 -14.09 -4.13
CA LEU A 139 11.81 -14.22 -4.01
C LEU A 139 12.32 -13.64 -2.68
N ASP A 140 11.90 -12.42 -2.34
CA ASP A 140 12.35 -11.72 -1.14
C ASP A 140 11.87 -12.46 0.14
N LEU A 141 10.58 -12.85 0.20
CA LEU A 141 10.03 -13.64 1.31
C LEU A 141 10.62 -15.05 1.39
N GLY A 142 10.89 -15.67 0.24
CA GLY A 142 11.52 -16.97 0.17
C GLY A 142 12.95 -16.96 0.71
N GLU A 143 13.71 -15.89 0.42
CA GLU A 143 15.04 -15.66 1.01
C GLU A 143 14.94 -15.45 2.53
N GLU A 144 14.03 -14.58 2.98
CA GLU A 144 13.84 -14.26 4.41
C GLU A 144 13.47 -15.49 5.24
N LEU A 145 12.59 -16.35 4.72
CA LEU A 145 12.14 -17.58 5.38
C LEU A 145 13.09 -18.77 5.19
N GLY A 146 14.20 -18.59 4.46
CA GLY A 146 15.19 -19.63 4.18
C GLY A 146 14.72 -20.74 3.23
N ILE A 147 13.58 -20.54 2.55
CA ILE A 147 13.05 -21.45 1.52
C ILE A 147 13.90 -21.36 0.25
N ILE A 148 14.32 -20.14 -0.11
CA ILE A 148 15.30 -19.87 -1.17
C ILE A 148 16.63 -19.58 -0.49
N LYS A 149 17.68 -20.30 -0.87
CA LYS A 149 19.02 -20.11 -0.35
C LYS A 149 19.80 -19.14 -1.22
N LYS A 150 20.55 -18.25 -0.57
CA LYS A 150 21.47 -17.32 -1.23
C LYS A 150 22.90 -17.61 -0.83
N SER A 151 23.77 -17.80 -1.82
CA SER A 151 25.20 -18.03 -1.63
C SER A 151 25.98 -17.02 -2.45
N GLY A 152 26.44 -15.96 -1.79
CA GLY A 152 27.00 -14.79 -2.47
C GLY A 152 25.94 -14.10 -3.34
N SER A 153 26.17 -14.07 -4.65
CA SER A 153 25.21 -13.52 -5.63
C SER A 153 24.25 -14.57 -6.20
N TRP A 154 24.40 -15.85 -5.88
CA TRP A 154 23.57 -16.92 -6.44
C TRP A 154 22.37 -17.24 -5.56
N TYR A 155 21.19 -17.36 -6.18
CA TYR A 155 19.97 -17.86 -5.58
C TYR A 155 19.74 -19.31 -5.99
N SER A 156 19.32 -20.14 -5.05
CA SER A 156 19.02 -21.56 -5.25
C SER A 156 17.75 -21.96 -4.51
N TYR A 157 16.99 -22.86 -5.12
CA TYR A 157 15.81 -23.49 -4.53
C TYR A 157 16.03 -25.00 -4.50
N GLY A 158 16.03 -25.60 -3.30
CA GLY A 158 16.54 -26.96 -3.13
C GLY A 158 17.99 -27.07 -3.60
N ASP A 159 18.24 -28.01 -4.53
CA ASP A 159 19.55 -28.20 -5.18
C ASP A 159 19.67 -27.46 -6.53
N GLN A 160 18.60 -26.81 -6.99
CA GLN A 160 18.58 -26.11 -8.27
C GLN A 160 19.01 -24.66 -8.12
N LYS A 161 19.97 -24.23 -8.94
CA LYS A 161 20.32 -22.80 -9.08
C LYS A 161 19.26 -22.10 -9.92
N ILE A 162 18.62 -21.07 -9.35
CA ILE A 162 17.53 -20.32 -10.00
C ILE A 162 17.99 -19.00 -10.61
N GLY A 163 19.14 -18.46 -10.20
CA GLY A 163 19.70 -17.28 -10.87
C GLY A 163 20.90 -16.65 -10.16
N GLN A 164 21.71 -15.90 -10.91
CA GLN A 164 22.77 -15.06 -10.37
C GLN A 164 22.30 -13.61 -10.31
N GLY A 165 22.12 -13.10 -9.11
CA GLY A 165 21.52 -11.81 -8.84
C GLY A 165 20.00 -11.89 -8.76
N ARG A 166 19.40 -10.91 -8.07
CA ARG A 166 17.96 -10.86 -7.78
C ARG A 166 17.13 -10.83 -9.06
N GLU A 167 17.55 -10.05 -10.04
CA GLU A 167 16.82 -9.87 -11.29
C GLU A 167 16.70 -11.16 -12.10
N LYS A 168 17.80 -11.91 -12.26
CA LYS A 168 17.79 -13.19 -12.98
C LYS A 168 16.96 -14.24 -12.23
N ALA A 169 17.01 -14.25 -10.90
CA ALA A 169 16.19 -15.17 -10.10
C ALA A 169 14.70 -14.83 -10.20
N ARG A 170 14.34 -13.53 -10.22
CA ARG A 170 12.96 -13.08 -10.43
C ARG A 170 12.44 -13.49 -11.80
N GLU A 171 13.22 -13.28 -12.85
CA GLU A 171 12.88 -13.67 -14.22
C GLU A 171 12.73 -15.19 -14.35
N PHE A 172 13.58 -15.98 -13.68
CA PHE A 172 13.41 -17.42 -13.60
C PHE A 172 12.06 -17.82 -12.98
N LEU A 173 11.66 -17.22 -11.86
CA LEU A 173 10.35 -17.50 -11.24
C LEU A 173 9.19 -17.11 -12.16
N LYS A 174 9.31 -15.98 -12.86
CA LYS A 174 8.33 -15.53 -13.87
C LYS A 174 8.15 -16.54 -15.00
N GLN A 175 9.24 -17.15 -15.45
CA GLN A 175 9.24 -18.17 -16.51
C GLN A 175 8.84 -19.57 -16.03
N ASN A 176 8.84 -19.83 -14.71
CA ASN A 176 8.55 -21.13 -14.11
C ASN A 176 7.43 -21.03 -13.07
N PRO A 177 6.16 -20.82 -13.50
CA PRO A 177 5.04 -20.56 -12.60
C PRO A 177 4.72 -21.72 -11.65
N GLU A 178 5.03 -22.96 -12.02
CA GLU A 178 4.85 -24.13 -11.16
C GLU A 178 5.78 -24.07 -9.93
N ILE A 179 7.07 -23.80 -10.15
CA ILE A 179 8.07 -23.61 -9.08
C ILE A 179 7.69 -22.40 -8.22
N MET A 180 7.29 -21.30 -8.85
CA MET A 180 6.83 -20.12 -8.12
C MET A 180 5.63 -20.42 -7.23
N GLY A 181 4.64 -21.18 -7.72
CA GLY A 181 3.46 -21.59 -6.95
C GLY A 181 3.80 -22.51 -5.77
N GLU A 182 4.74 -23.44 -5.96
CA GLU A 182 5.24 -24.30 -4.89
C GLU A 182 5.92 -23.48 -3.78
N ILE A 183 6.79 -22.53 -4.16
CA ILE A 183 7.47 -21.64 -3.20
C ILE A 183 6.45 -20.76 -2.48
N GLU A 184 5.47 -20.18 -3.20
CA GLU A 184 4.41 -19.37 -2.60
C GLU A 184 3.62 -20.17 -1.55
N GLN A 185 3.29 -21.43 -1.84
CA GLN A 185 2.60 -22.28 -0.88
C GLN A 185 3.43 -22.51 0.39
N LYS A 186 4.72 -22.85 0.25
CA LYS A 186 5.63 -23.03 1.39
C LYS A 186 5.76 -21.75 2.22
N ILE A 187 5.82 -20.58 1.58
CA ILE A 187 5.84 -19.27 2.26
C ILE A 187 4.55 -19.08 3.07
N ARG A 188 3.37 -19.33 2.47
CA ARG A 188 2.08 -19.17 3.14
C ARG A 188 1.93 -20.12 4.34
N GLU A 189 2.42 -21.35 4.23
CA GLU A 189 2.42 -22.34 5.31
C GLU A 189 3.34 -21.91 6.46
N ALA A 190 4.56 -21.48 6.15
CA ALA A 190 5.52 -20.99 7.15
C ALA A 190 4.98 -19.78 7.93
N ILE A 191 4.34 -18.82 7.24
CA ILE A 191 3.77 -17.62 7.88
C ILE A 191 2.54 -17.96 8.74
N LYS A 192 1.69 -18.90 8.30
CA LYS A 192 0.54 -19.37 9.09
C LYS A 192 0.99 -20.11 10.36
N GLY A 193 2.06 -20.90 10.28
CA GLY A 193 2.60 -21.66 11.42
C GLY A 193 3.29 -20.80 12.48
N GLY A 194 3.77 -19.60 12.13
CA GLY A 194 4.39 -18.65 13.09
C GLY A 194 3.41 -17.75 13.85
N SER A 195 2.11 -18.04 13.79
CA SER A 195 1.05 -17.27 14.47
C SER A 195 0.49 -17.96 15.72
N GLU A 196 1.19 -18.96 16.26
CA GLU A 196 0.96 -19.53 17.60
C GLU A 196 1.80 -18.85 18.67
#